data_AF-A0A1A2DVZ2-F1
#
_entry.id   AF-A0A1A2DVZ2-F1
#
_cell.length_a   1.000
_cell.length_b   1.000
_cell.length_c   1.000
_cell.angle_alpha   90.00
_cell.angle_beta   90.00
_cell.angle_gamma   90.00
#
_symmetry.space_group_name_H-M   'P 1'
#
loop_
_entity.id
_entity.type
_entity.pdbx_description
1 polymer ?
#
loop_
_entity_poly.entity_id
_entity_poly.type
_entity_poly.pdbx_seq_one_letter_code
_entity_poly.pdbx_strand_id
1 'polypeptide(L)'
;MTTAQVAQHCGVDRMEVYKMLPDLEIRRIGIRGGVAPWGRLIRVERGSVLRMCGQPAVPEDLVPRWVKIGQAAGYYQVSAHLIRLLIAHEQLDARRIGSGRAIRIDRDSLLGLGRIRVWRGS
;
A
#
# COMPACT_ATOMS: atom_id res chain seq x y z
N MET A 1 -5.33 -0.91 3.79
CA MET A 1 -5.90 -1.15 5.13
C MET A 1 -4.92 -1.92 5.99
N THR A 2 -4.92 -1.69 7.31
CA THR A 2 -4.22 -2.55 8.28
C THR A 2 -5.04 -3.81 8.57
N THR A 3 -4.43 -4.87 9.08
CA THR A 3 -5.16 -6.10 9.49
C THR A 3 -6.23 -5.80 10.55
N ALA A 4 -5.99 -4.86 11.45
CA ALA A 4 -6.97 -4.42 12.44
C ALA A 4 -8.20 -3.73 11.79
N GLN A 5 -7.99 -2.92 10.75
CA GLN A 5 -9.11 -2.31 10.02
C GLN A 5 -9.89 -3.33 9.22
N VAL A 6 -9.23 -4.35 8.65
CA VAL A 6 -9.91 -5.45 7.97
C VAL A 6 -10.75 -6.25 8.97
N ALA A 7 -10.19 -6.58 10.14
CA ALA A 7 -10.92 -7.26 11.22
C ALA A 7 -12.19 -6.49 11.61
N GLN A 8 -12.06 -5.18 11.83
CA GLN A 8 -13.19 -4.31 12.15
C GLN A 8 -14.22 -4.25 11.01
N HIS A 9 -13.79 -4.14 9.76
CA HIS A 9 -14.69 -4.03 8.61
C HIS A 9 -15.46 -5.34 8.35
N CYS A 10 -14.79 -6.48 8.49
CA CYS A 10 -15.37 -7.80 8.27
C CYS A 10 -16.11 -8.35 9.49
N GLY A 11 -16.02 -7.70 10.66
CA GLY A 11 -16.61 -8.20 11.90
C GLY A 11 -15.96 -9.49 12.42
N VAL A 12 -14.65 -9.68 12.16
CA VAL A 12 -13.90 -10.89 12.53
C VAL A 12 -12.74 -10.58 13.47
N ASP A 13 -12.18 -11.60 14.12
CA ASP A 13 -10.97 -11.46 14.91
C ASP A 13 -9.73 -11.21 14.03
N ARG A 14 -8.68 -10.58 14.60
CA ARG A 14 -7.42 -10.33 13.89
C ARG A 14 -6.74 -11.61 13.42
N MET A 15 -6.86 -12.73 14.15
CA MET A 15 -6.30 -14.02 13.76
C MET A 15 -7.01 -14.60 12.53
N GLU A 16 -8.33 -14.37 12.40
CA GLU A 16 -9.08 -14.76 11.21
C GLU A 16 -8.62 -14.00 9.97
N VAL A 17 -8.26 -12.72 10.11
CA VAL A 17 -7.71 -11.94 9.00
C VAL A 17 -6.44 -12.58 8.43
N TYR A 18 -5.59 -13.19 9.26
CA TYR A 18 -4.38 -13.89 8.78
C TYR A 18 -4.71 -15.10 7.90
N LYS A 19 -5.81 -15.82 8.20
CA LYS A 19 -6.29 -16.93 7.38
C LYS A 19 -6.87 -16.46 6.05
N MET A 20 -7.38 -15.22 6.00
CA MET A 20 -7.98 -14.61 4.81
C MET A 20 -6.95 -13.95 3.88
N LEU A 21 -5.71 -13.70 4.34
CA LEU A 21 -4.66 -13.06 3.54
C LEU A 21 -4.41 -13.70 2.16
N PRO A 22 -4.48 -15.03 1.96
CA PRO A 22 -4.31 -15.65 0.65
C PRO A 22 -5.36 -15.23 -0.39
N ASP A 23 -6.55 -14.85 0.05
CA ASP A 23 -7.65 -14.42 -0.81
C ASP A 23 -7.72 -12.90 -0.99
N LEU A 24 -6.87 -12.17 -0.27
CA LEU A 24 -6.80 -10.73 -0.28
C LEU A 24 -5.63 -10.24 -1.13
N GLU A 25 -5.81 -9.09 -1.77
CA GLU A 25 -4.69 -8.40 -2.40
C GLU A 25 -3.90 -7.69 -1.30
N ILE A 26 -2.64 -8.08 -1.16
CA ILE A 26 -1.75 -7.55 -0.14
C ILE A 26 -0.56 -6.85 -0.77
N ARG A 27 -0.10 -5.82 -0.08
CA ARG A 27 1.16 -5.15 -0.32
C ARG A 27 2.05 -5.28 0.90
N ARG A 28 3.33 -5.54 0.67
CA ARG A 28 4.34 -5.39 1.71
C ARG A 28 5.09 -4.09 1.51
N ILE A 29 4.94 -3.20 2.49
CA ILE A 29 5.51 -1.85 2.45
C ILE A 29 6.68 -1.79 3.43
N GLY A 30 7.83 -1.36 2.92
CA GLY A 30 9.04 -1.11 3.70
C GLY A 30 10.28 -1.09 2.82
N ILE A 31 11.41 -0.83 3.46
CA ILE A 31 12.68 -0.61 2.76
C ILE A 31 13.25 -1.96 2.32
N ARG A 32 13.54 -2.11 1.03
CA ARG A 32 14.25 -3.25 0.45
C ARG A 32 15.68 -3.25 1.00
N GLY A 33 16.13 -4.41 1.48
CA GLY A 33 17.44 -4.54 2.12
C GLY A 33 17.50 -4.16 3.60
N GLY A 34 16.37 -3.78 4.21
CA GLY A 34 16.26 -3.74 5.68
C GLY A 34 16.19 -5.15 6.28
N VAL A 35 15.93 -5.26 7.60
CA VAL A 35 15.82 -6.54 8.33
C VAL A 35 14.80 -7.52 7.71
N ALA A 36 13.90 -7.04 6.83
CA ALA A 36 13.08 -7.87 5.95
C ALA A 36 13.11 -7.29 4.52
N PRO A 37 13.51 -8.07 3.49
CA PRO A 37 13.80 -7.56 2.13
C PRO A 37 12.58 -7.01 1.35
N TRP A 38 11.37 -7.13 1.90
CA TRP A 38 10.12 -6.66 1.30
C TRP A 38 9.32 -5.74 2.25
N GLY A 39 9.92 -5.29 3.36
CA GLY A 39 9.21 -4.59 4.43
C GLY A 39 8.42 -5.50 5.36
N ARG A 40 8.09 -5.00 6.56
CA ARG A 40 7.29 -5.73 7.57
C ARG A 40 5.80 -5.39 7.52
N LEU A 41 5.42 -4.27 6.90
CA LEU A 41 4.05 -3.78 6.96
C LEU A 41 3.21 -4.42 5.86
N ILE A 42 2.28 -5.29 6.26
CA ILE A 42 1.24 -5.80 5.38
C ILE A 42 0.14 -4.73 5.29
N ARG A 43 -0.21 -4.38 4.06
CA ARG A 43 -1.35 -3.54 3.71
C ARG A 43 -2.27 -4.32 2.82
N VAL A 44 -3.51 -4.44 3.24
CA VAL A 44 -4.57 -5.09 2.47
C VAL A 44 -5.23 -4.05 1.58
N GLU A 45 -5.35 -4.31 0.29
CA GLU A 45 -6.05 -3.41 -0.63
C GLU A 45 -7.54 -3.43 -0.32
N ARG A 46 -8.11 -2.24 -0.15
CA ARG A 46 -9.53 -2.08 0.24
C ARG A 46 -10.45 -2.75 -0.78
N GLY A 47 -10.15 -2.65 -2.07
CA GLY A 47 -10.94 -3.26 -3.14
C GLY A 47 -11.04 -4.79 -3.01
N SER A 48 -9.99 -5.47 -2.54
CA SER A 48 -10.04 -6.93 -2.31
C SER A 48 -10.93 -7.31 -1.12
N VAL A 49 -10.91 -6.52 -0.04
CA VAL A 49 -11.79 -6.72 1.13
C VAL A 49 -13.25 -6.51 0.73
N LEU A 50 -13.55 -5.44 -0.01
CA LEU A 50 -14.92 -5.15 -0.46
C LEU A 50 -15.45 -6.27 -1.34
N ARG A 51 -14.67 -6.73 -2.33
CA ARG A 51 -15.05 -7.85 -3.21
C ARG A 51 -15.35 -9.13 -2.42
N MET A 52 -14.49 -9.47 -1.46
CA MET A 52 -14.67 -10.62 -0.59
C MET A 52 -15.95 -10.50 0.28
N CYS A 53 -16.30 -9.29 0.72
CA CYS A 53 -17.55 -9.01 1.44
C CYS A 53 -18.78 -8.87 0.51
N GLY A 54 -18.66 -9.14 -0.79
CA GLY A 54 -19.75 -8.97 -1.76
C GLY A 54 -20.15 -7.51 -2.01
N GLN A 55 -19.32 -6.55 -1.59
CA GLN A 55 -19.56 -5.12 -1.76
C GLN A 55 -18.91 -4.62 -3.07
N PRO A 56 -19.52 -3.64 -3.76
CA PRO A 56 -18.91 -3.05 -4.94
C PRO A 56 -17.58 -2.41 -4.56
N ALA A 57 -16.51 -2.80 -5.26
CA ALA A 57 -15.21 -2.17 -5.10
C ALA A 57 -15.31 -0.70 -5.56
N VAL A 58 -15.00 0.23 -4.67
CA VAL A 58 -14.85 1.64 -5.07
C VAL A 58 -13.66 1.71 -6.03
N PRO A 59 -13.79 2.36 -7.22
CA PRO A 59 -12.69 2.51 -8.14
C PRO A 59 -11.49 3.17 -7.43
N GLU A 60 -10.29 2.60 -7.59
CA GLU A 60 -9.04 3.16 -7.05
C GLU A 60 -8.63 4.49 -7.73
N ASP A 61 -9.47 4.98 -8.64
CA ASP A 61 -9.18 6.00 -9.64
C ASP A 61 -9.50 7.43 -9.22
N LEU A 62 -8.78 7.92 -8.21
CA LEU A 62 -8.57 9.36 -8.00
C LEU A 62 -7.15 9.72 -7.58
N VAL A 63 -6.17 8.82 -7.75
CA VAL A 63 -4.78 9.16 -7.45
C VAL A 63 -4.23 10.03 -8.60
N PRO A 64 -3.87 11.30 -8.33
CA PRO A 64 -3.33 12.18 -9.37
C PRO A 64 -1.97 11.65 -9.86
N ARG A 65 -1.58 11.98 -11.10
CA ARG A 65 -0.29 11.53 -11.68
C ARG A 65 0.91 11.82 -10.77
N TRP A 66 0.89 12.98 -10.11
CA TRP A 66 1.95 13.45 -9.22
C TRP A 66 1.44 13.59 -7.78
N VAL A 67 1.79 12.63 -6.95
CA VAL A 67 1.26 12.47 -5.59
C VAL A 67 2.15 13.20 -4.58
N LYS A 68 1.55 13.98 -3.66
CA LYS A 68 2.31 14.58 -2.55
C LYS A 68 2.73 13.49 -1.56
N ILE A 69 3.86 13.67 -0.86
CA ILE A 69 4.31 12.75 0.19
C ILE A 69 3.20 12.46 1.22
N GLY A 70 2.47 13.48 1.66
CA GLY A 70 1.36 13.31 2.61
C GLY A 70 0.20 12.47 2.06
N GLN A 71 -0.09 12.58 0.76
CA GLN A 71 -1.11 11.76 0.10
C GLN A 71 -0.64 10.31 -0.03
N ALA A 72 0.62 10.07 -0.40
CA ALA A 72 1.21 8.73 -0.43
C ALA A 72 1.25 8.07 0.96
N ALA A 73 1.61 8.84 1.98
CA ALA A 73 1.56 8.42 3.38
C ALA A 73 0.13 8.04 3.81
N GLY A 74 -0.86 8.85 3.42
CA GLY A 74 -2.28 8.56 3.66
C GLY A 74 -2.76 7.30 2.94
N TYR A 75 -2.41 7.15 1.65
CA TYR A 75 -2.77 5.99 0.83
C TYR A 75 -2.30 4.68 1.48
N TYR A 76 -1.03 4.63 1.90
CA TYR A 76 -0.48 3.45 2.56
C TYR A 76 -0.71 3.41 4.07
N GLN A 77 -1.29 4.44 4.68
CA GLN A 77 -1.40 4.59 6.13
C GLN A 77 -0.04 4.36 6.82
N VAL A 78 0.99 5.05 6.35
CA VAL A 78 2.36 5.02 6.89
C VAL A 78 2.84 6.44 7.19
N SER A 79 3.98 6.56 7.87
CA SER A 79 4.55 7.88 8.11
C SER A 79 5.12 8.50 6.83
N ALA A 80 5.03 9.83 6.73
CA ALA A 80 5.71 10.59 5.67
C ALA A 80 7.24 10.39 5.70
N HIS A 81 7.81 10.02 6.86
CA HIS A 81 9.21 9.66 6.99
C HIS A 81 9.52 8.36 6.23
N LEU A 82 8.70 7.31 6.38
CA LEU A 82 8.89 6.06 5.62
C LEU A 82 8.80 6.30 4.11
N ILE A 83 7.87 7.13 3.65
CA ILE A 83 7.79 7.50 2.23
C ILE A 83 9.09 8.14 1.74
N ARG A 84 9.70 9.05 2.53
CA ARG A 84 11.00 9.64 2.17
C ARG A 84 12.11 8.60 2.10
N LEU A 85 12.13 7.63 3.02
CA LEU A 85 13.09 6.54 2.96
C LEU A 85 12.88 5.68 1.71
N LEU A 86 11.63 5.34 1.36
CA LEU A 86 11.34 4.59 0.14
C LEU A 86 11.82 5.31 -1.14
N ILE A 87 11.73 6.64 -1.18
CA ILE A 87 12.31 7.45 -2.28
C ILE A 87 13.84 7.39 -2.23
N ALA A 88 14.45 7.55 -1.06
CA ALA A 88 15.91 7.52 -0.91
C ALA A 88 16.53 6.16 -1.26
N HIS A 89 15.76 5.08 -1.11
CA HIS A 89 16.13 3.72 -1.50
C HIS A 89 15.63 3.34 -2.91
N GLU A 90 15.24 4.31 -3.74
CA GLU A 90 14.84 4.13 -5.14
C GLU A 90 13.68 3.14 -5.35
N GLN A 91 12.85 2.93 -4.32
CA GLN A 91 11.65 2.10 -4.41
C GLN A 91 10.42 2.88 -4.86
N LEU A 92 10.50 4.21 -4.85
CA LEU A 92 9.48 5.11 -5.37
C LEU A 92 10.13 6.13 -6.28
N ASP A 93 9.59 6.27 -7.49
CA ASP A 93 10.03 7.30 -8.41
C ASP A 93 9.48 8.64 -7.95
N ALA A 94 10.37 9.60 -7.73
CA ALA A 94 9.99 10.93 -7.31
C ALA A 94 10.78 12.00 -8.07
N ARG A 95 10.12 13.13 -8.33
CA ARG A 95 10.71 14.28 -8.99
C ARG A 95 10.42 15.55 -8.22
N ARG A 96 11.33 16.52 -8.31
CA ARG A 96 11.05 17.90 -7.89
C ARG A 96 10.26 18.58 -8.99
N ILE A 97 9.10 19.12 -8.66
CA ILE A 97 8.21 19.78 -9.62
C ILE A 97 7.91 21.21 -9.15
N GLY A 98 8.00 22.15 -10.09
CA GLY A 98 7.76 23.57 -9.87
C GLY A 98 8.95 24.33 -9.26
N SER A 99 8.84 25.65 -9.21
CA SER A 99 9.84 26.56 -8.66
C SER A 99 10.10 26.34 -7.16
N GLY A 100 9.11 25.82 -6.43
CA GLY A 100 9.17 25.58 -4.98
C GLY A 100 9.89 24.30 -4.52
N ARG A 101 10.62 23.60 -5.41
CA ARG A 101 11.39 22.36 -5.09
C ARG A 101 10.57 21.23 -4.44
N ALA A 102 9.24 21.24 -4.59
CA ALA A 102 8.36 20.26 -3.96
C ALA A 102 8.55 18.86 -4.58
N ILE A 103 8.82 17.87 -3.73
CA ILE A 103 8.97 16.47 -4.17
C ILE A 103 7.57 15.89 -4.42
N ARG A 104 7.38 15.31 -5.60
CA ARG A 104 6.18 14.58 -6.01
C ARG A 104 6.55 13.16 -6.41
N ILE A 105 5.68 12.23 -6.07
CA ILE A 105 5.86 10.80 -6.32
C ILE A 105 5.06 10.45 -7.57
N ASP A 106 5.66 9.69 -8.47
CA ASP A 106 4.97 9.16 -9.64
C ASP A 106 3.91 8.15 -9.21
N ARG A 107 2.68 8.35 -9.71
CA ARG A 107 1.53 7.51 -9.38
C ARG A 107 1.77 6.03 -9.68
N ASP A 108 2.39 5.69 -10.80
CA ASP A 108 2.48 4.29 -11.22
C ASP A 108 3.53 3.57 -10.36
N SER A 109 4.64 4.23 -10.02
CA SER A 109 5.59 3.71 -9.02
C SER A 109 4.93 3.53 -7.64
N LEU A 110 4.08 4.48 -7.23
CA LEU A 110 3.30 4.38 -6.00
C LEU A 110 2.37 3.17 -6.06
N LEU A 111 1.55 3.04 -7.10
CA LEU A 111 0.57 1.95 -7.28
C LEU A 111 1.23 0.59 -7.54
N GLY A 112 2.48 0.55 -7.97
CA GLY A 112 3.26 -0.69 -8.11
C GLY A 112 3.91 -1.16 -6.81
N LEU A 113 4.12 -0.27 -5.84
CA LEU A 113 4.90 -0.56 -4.64
C LEU A 113 4.33 -1.73 -3.83
N GLY A 114 5.22 -2.66 -3.50
CA GLY A 114 4.94 -3.73 -2.55
C GLY A 114 3.97 -4.80 -3.03
N ARG A 115 3.50 -4.75 -4.29
CA ARG A 115 2.63 -5.80 -4.86
C ARG A 115 3.36 -7.13 -4.86
N ILE A 116 2.84 -8.09 -4.10
CA ILE A 116 3.31 -9.48 -4.11
C ILE A 116 2.23 -10.29 -4.81
N ARG A 117 2.61 -10.98 -5.89
CA ARG A 117 1.77 -12.06 -6.43
C ARG A 117 1.86 -13.22 -5.45
N VAL A 118 0.83 -13.41 -4.62
CA VAL A 118 0.68 -14.65 -3.87
C VAL A 118 0.37 -15.73 -4.90
N TRP A 119 1.33 -16.60 -5.19
CA TRP A 119 1.13 -17.76 -6.05
C TRP A 119 0.05 -18.64 -5.38
N ARG A 120 -1.10 -18.81 -6.04
CA ARG A 120 -1.99 -19.92 -5.70
C ARG A 120 -1.33 -21.16 -6.28
N GLY A 121 -0.86 -22.06 -5.42
CA GLY A 121 -0.61 -23.44 -5.84
C GLY A 121 -1.90 -23.95 -6.47
N SER A 122 -1.78 -24.41 -7.72
CA SER A 122 -2.88 -25.05 -8.45
C SER A 122 -3.17 -26.41 -7.84
#